data_AF-A0A953HFH4-F1
#
_entry.id   AF-A0A953HFH4-F1
#
_cell.length_a   1.000
_cell.length_b   1.000
_cell.length_c   1.000
_cell.angle_alpha   90.00
_cell.angle_beta   90.00
_cell.angle_gamma   90.00
#
_symmetry.space_group_name_H-M   'P 1'
#
loop_
_entity.id
_entity.type
_entity.pdbx_description
1 polymer ?
#
loop_
_entity_poly.entity_id
_entity_poly.type
_entity_poly.pdbx_seq_one_letter_code
_entity_poly.pdbx_strand_id
1 'polypeptide(L)'
;MGSSPIHADLNKPTSPISPRPPLAQASPEEVFLAWLIALPEGEDVAVAARKQIRRLDEATTVSPPLRRLRALLAEAAGTPD
;
A
#
# COMPACT_ATOMS: atom_id res chain seq x y z
N MET A 1 -34.58 50.12 7.40
CA MET A 1 -33.75 49.31 6.49
C MET A 1 -32.94 48.38 7.36
N GLY A 2 -33.03 47.05 7.37
CA GLY A 2 -33.60 46.06 6.46
C GLY A 2 -32.70 44.84 6.64
N SER A 3 -33.25 43.76 7.18
CA SER A 3 -32.58 42.56 7.69
C SER A 3 -31.54 41.95 6.75
N SER A 4 -30.42 41.44 7.28
CA SER A 4 -29.59 40.43 6.61
C SER A 4 -29.99 39.04 7.14
N PRO A 5 -30.53 38.15 6.31
CA PRO A 5 -30.90 36.80 6.71
C PRO A 5 -29.71 35.84 6.66
N ILE A 6 -29.90 34.75 7.37
CA ILE A 6 -29.00 33.63 7.61
C ILE A 6 -29.17 32.57 6.51
N HIS A 7 -28.15 31.71 6.35
CA HIS A 7 -28.18 30.28 5.97
C HIS A 7 -27.77 29.81 4.56
N ALA A 8 -27.05 28.67 4.61
CA ALA A 8 -26.76 27.64 3.62
C ALA A 8 -25.50 27.87 2.76
N ASP A 9 -24.35 27.28 3.12
CA ASP A 9 -24.04 25.83 3.00
C ASP A 9 -24.01 25.39 1.53
N LEU A 10 -22.90 25.69 0.85
CA LEU A 10 -22.45 24.93 -0.32
C LEU A 10 -20.98 25.25 -0.59
N ASN A 11 -20.16 24.21 -0.75
CA ASN A 11 -18.77 24.21 -1.23
C ASN A 11 -17.65 24.45 -0.22
N LYS A 12 -17.40 23.45 0.62
CA LYS A 12 -16.05 23.11 1.08
C LYS A 12 -15.91 21.59 1.28
N PRO A 13 -14.77 21.00 0.91
CA PRO A 13 -14.25 20.83 -0.43
C PRO A 13 -14.63 19.42 -0.95
N THR A 14 -14.89 19.26 -2.25
CA THR A 14 -14.74 17.92 -2.85
C THR A 14 -13.28 17.54 -2.68
N SER A 15 -12.99 16.64 -1.74
CA SER A 15 -11.67 16.02 -1.61
C SER A 15 -11.22 15.65 -3.03
N PRO A 16 -10.02 16.05 -3.48
CA PRO A 16 -9.53 15.54 -4.74
C PRO A 16 -9.57 14.03 -4.60
N ILE A 17 -10.37 13.38 -5.45
CA ILE A 17 -10.31 11.94 -5.65
C ILE A 17 -8.84 11.73 -5.97
N SER A 18 -8.06 11.24 -5.00
CA SER A 18 -6.63 11.06 -5.20
C SER A 18 -6.53 10.09 -6.36
N PRO A 19 -6.00 10.51 -7.52
CA PRO A 19 -5.82 9.59 -8.61
C PRO A 19 -4.92 8.51 -8.05
N ARG A 20 -5.38 7.25 -8.05
CA ARG A 20 -4.56 6.12 -7.65
C ARG A 20 -3.21 6.32 -8.37
N PRO A 21 -2.11 6.56 -7.64
CA PRO A 21 -0.84 6.80 -8.30
C PRO A 21 -0.59 5.63 -9.25
N PRO A 22 -0.03 5.88 -10.45
CA PRO A 22 0.39 4.77 -11.31
C PRO A 22 1.28 3.86 -10.46
N LEU A 23 1.14 2.53 -10.60
CA LEU A 23 1.84 1.52 -9.77
C LEU A 23 3.35 1.76 -9.61
N ALA A 24 3.97 2.50 -10.54
CA ALA A 24 5.33 3.01 -10.47
C ALA A 24 5.64 3.95 -9.27
N GLN A 25 4.61 4.47 -8.59
CA GLN A 25 4.72 5.36 -7.42
C GLN A 25 4.10 4.74 -6.15
N ALA A 26 3.65 3.48 -6.20
CA ALA A 26 3.09 2.83 -5.03
C ALA A 26 4.18 2.65 -3.97
N SER A 27 3.86 3.04 -2.73
CA SER A 27 4.77 2.82 -1.60
C SER A 27 5.00 1.33 -1.40
N PRO A 28 6.16 0.88 -0.88
CA PRO A 28 6.41 -0.53 -0.56
C PRO A 28 5.29 -1.16 0.30
N GLU A 29 4.72 -0.38 1.21
CA GLU A 29 3.58 -0.73 2.05
C GLU A 29 2.30 -0.99 1.23
N GLU A 30 2.00 -0.17 0.22
CA GLU A 30 0.85 -0.36 -0.66
C GLU A 30 1.02 -1.60 -1.54
N VAL A 31 2.23 -1.83 -2.05
CA VAL A 31 2.57 -3.04 -2.82
C VAL A 31 2.42 -4.28 -1.94
N PHE A 32 2.87 -4.22 -0.68
CA PHE A 32 2.70 -5.30 0.28
C PHE A 32 1.21 -5.59 0.57
N LEU A 33 0.40 -4.55 0.82
CA LEU A 33 -1.04 -4.71 1.05
C LEU A 33 -1.75 -5.28 -0.18
N ALA A 34 -1.43 -4.78 -1.38
CA ALA A 34 -2.00 -5.28 -2.62
C ALA A 34 -1.62 -6.76 -2.84
N TRP A 35 -0.38 -7.13 -2.53
CA TRP A 35 0.07 -8.53 -2.56
C TRP A 35 -0.69 -9.40 -1.56
N LEU A 36 -0.88 -8.94 -0.33
CA LEU A 36 -1.59 -9.69 0.72
C LEU A 36 -3.05 -9.94 0.35
N ILE A 37 -3.73 -8.93 -0.21
CA ILE A 37 -5.13 -9.03 -0.67
C ILE A 37 -5.25 -9.97 -1.88
N ALA A 38 -4.20 -10.07 -2.71
CA ALA A 38 -4.18 -10.93 -3.89
C ALA A 38 -3.83 -12.40 -3.59
N LEU A 39 -3.53 -12.75 -2.34
CA LEU A 39 -3.27 -14.15 -1.97
C LEU A 39 -4.54 -15.01 -2.16
N PRO A 40 -4.40 -16.26 -2.61
CA PRO A 40 -5.53 -17.16 -2.71
C PRO A 40 -6.08 -17.50 -1.31
N GLU A 41 -7.39 -17.78 -1.27
CA GLU A 41 -8.06 -18.13 -0.03
C GLU A 41 -7.45 -19.41 0.58
N GLY A 42 -7.07 -19.33 1.86
CA GLY A 42 -6.42 -20.43 2.58
C GLY A 42 -4.91 -20.56 2.36
N GLU A 43 -4.26 -19.69 1.58
CA GLU A 43 -2.79 -19.68 1.50
C GLU A 43 -2.19 -19.21 2.83
N ASP A 44 -1.16 -19.93 3.29
CA ASP A 44 -0.36 -19.53 4.44
C ASP A 44 0.48 -18.30 4.07
N VAL A 45 0.15 -17.16 4.70
CA VAL A 45 0.80 -15.86 4.46
C VAL A 45 2.31 -15.96 4.68
N ALA A 46 2.77 -16.71 5.68
CA ALA A 46 4.19 -16.82 5.98
C ALA A 46 4.93 -17.66 4.92
N VAL A 47 4.30 -18.73 4.41
CA VAL A 47 4.83 -19.52 3.30
C VAL A 47 4.87 -18.68 2.02
N ALA A 48 3.80 -17.95 1.71
CA ALA A 48 3.74 -17.06 0.55
C ALA A 48 4.79 -15.94 0.62
N ALA A 49 4.97 -15.34 1.79
CA ALA A 49 5.96 -14.31 2.02
C ALA A 49 7.38 -14.82 1.80
N ARG A 50 7.72 -16.02 2.31
CA ARG A 50 9.03 -16.66 2.06
C ARG A 50 9.28 -16.92 0.57
N LYS A 51 8.27 -17.35 -0.18
CA LYS A 51 8.37 -17.52 -1.65
C LYS A 51 8.66 -16.18 -2.32
N GLN A 52 7.99 -15.12 -1.89
CA GLN A 52 8.14 -13.78 -2.48
C GLN A 52 9.50 -13.15 -2.13
N ILE A 53 10.02 -13.34 -0.91
CA ILE A 53 11.37 -12.92 -0.52
C ILE A 53 12.42 -13.55 -1.42
N ARG A 54 12.34 -14.87 -1.67
CA ARG A 54 13.27 -15.54 -2.59
C ARG A 54 13.28 -14.91 -3.99
N ARG A 55 12.10 -14.59 -4.52
CA ARG A 55 11.99 -13.91 -5.83
C ARG A 55 12.61 -12.51 -5.82
N LEU A 56 12.48 -11.78 -4.71
CA LEU A 56 13.13 -10.47 -4.54
C LEU A 56 14.65 -10.60 -4.41
N ASP A 57 15.12 -11.60 -3.67
CA ASP A 57 16.55 -11.87 -3.46
C ASP A 57 17.25 -12.34 -4.74
N GLU A 58 16.52 -13.00 -5.65
CA GLU A 58 16.99 -13.36 -6.99
C GLU A 58 17.11 -12.14 -7.94
N ALA A 59 16.49 -11.01 -7.62
CA ALA A 59 16.58 -9.81 -8.43
C ALA A 59 17.95 -9.12 -8.23
N THR A 60 18.74 -9.03 -9.31
CA THR A 60 20.12 -8.49 -9.32
C THR A 60 20.26 -7.06 -8.79
N THR A 61 19.18 -6.28 -8.74
CA THR A 61 19.20 -4.87 -8.33
C THR A 61 18.28 -4.63 -7.14
N VAL A 62 18.88 -4.52 -5.96
CA VAL A 62 18.17 -4.25 -4.71
C VAL A 62 18.02 -2.74 -4.53
N SER A 63 16.92 -2.17 -5.04
CA SER A 63 16.59 -0.75 -4.83
C SER A 63 16.10 -0.51 -3.37
N PRO A 64 16.24 0.70 -2.81
CA PRO A 64 15.75 1.00 -1.46
C PRO A 64 14.25 0.66 -1.23
N PRO A 65 13.34 0.91 -2.19
CA PRO A 65 11.94 0.46 -2.07
C PRO A 65 11.79 -1.07 -1.98
N LEU A 66 12.59 -1.82 -2.75
CA LEU A 66 12.56 -3.29 -2.70
C LEU A 66 13.10 -3.85 -1.38
N ARG A 67 14.11 -3.19 -0.77
CA ARG A 67 14.56 -3.52 0.59
C ARG A 67 13.45 -3.38 1.61
N ARG A 68 12.69 -2.28 1.54
CA ARG A 68 11.58 -2.03 2.45
C ARG A 68 10.48 -3.07 2.26
N LEU A 69 10.14 -3.41 1.01
CA LEU A 69 9.18 -4.46 0.70
C LEU A 69 9.64 -5.84 1.23
N ARG A 70 10.93 -6.17 1.07
CA ARG A 70 11.52 -7.40 1.63
C ARG A 70 11.36 -7.47 3.15
N ALA A 71 11.62 -6.37 3.86
CA ALA A 71 11.47 -6.32 5.32
C ALA A 71 10.01 -6.55 5.75
N LEU A 72 9.03 -5.94 5.06
CA LEU A 72 7.61 -6.16 5.33
C LEU A 72 7.20 -7.63 5.12
N LEU A 73 7.74 -8.28 4.07
CA LEU A 73 7.54 -9.70 3.83
C LEU A 73 8.21 -10.57 4.90
N ALA A 74 9.36 -10.17 5.43
CA ALA A 74 10.06 -10.91 6.49
C ALA A 74 9.25 -10.92 7.80
N GLU A 75 8.69 -9.77 8.18
CA GLU A 75 7.74 -9.65 9.30
C GLU A 75 6.52 -10.57 9.09
N ALA A 76 5.95 -10.58 7.88
CA ALA A 76 4.82 -11.46 7.54
C ALA A 76 5.20 -12.95 7.54
N ALA A 77 6.48 -13.28 7.28
CA ALA A 77 7.01 -14.62 7.37
C ALA A 77 7.25 -15.09 8.81
N GLY A 78 7.04 -14.23 9.81
CA GLY A 78 7.38 -14.48 11.21
C GLY A 78 8.89 -14.53 11.46
N THR A 79 9.68 -13.94 10.56
CA THR A 79 11.13 -13.85 10.65
C THR A 79 11.50 -12.38 10.73
N PRO A 80 11.64 -11.79 11.94
CA PRO A 80 12.13 -10.42 12.05
C PRO A 80 13.55 -10.35 11.46
N ASP A 81 13.82 -9.33 10.63
CA ASP A 81 15.10 -9.10 9.95
C ASP A 81 16.24 -8.85 10.94
#